data_AF-A0A8S0Z8G0-F1
#
_entry.id   AF-A0A8S0Z8G0-F1
#
_cell.length_a   1.000
_cell.length_b   1.000
_cell.length_c   1.000
_cell.angle_alpha   90.00
_cell.angle_beta   90.00
_cell.angle_gamma   90.00
#
_symmetry.space_group_name_H-M   'P 1'
#
loop_
_entity.id
_entity.type
_entity.pdbx_description
1 polymer ?
#
loop_
_entity_poly.entity_id
_entity_poly.type
_entity_poly.pdbx_seq_one_letter_code
_entity_poly.pdbx_strand_id
1 'polypeptide(L)'
;MLVFHCGNVIEQCQKLKGKKFDILIADPPWWNKYIRRLKCANDKLSYSMMYNEDIASIPVKELLSENCLVAVWCTNAQSNIDAVKNLIFPKWGVEYITTWYWLKLTVDLKPVCAFGSGCKKQPFERVILGKVGNVKDIPHSKMIVSVPSALHSHKPPLLDILSPFVNTENSQTLELFARYLLPNTTSVGFEPLKWQHISLFEEIT
;
A
#
# COMPACT_ATOMS: atom_id res chain seq x y z
N MET A 1 16.57 -8.09 9.47
CA MET A 1 17.15 -6.75 9.71
C MET A 1 16.16 -5.71 9.22
N LEU A 2 15.87 -4.70 10.03
CA LEU A 2 14.93 -3.62 9.69
C LEU A 2 15.71 -2.51 8.96
N VAL A 3 15.24 -2.09 7.78
CA VAL A 3 15.89 -1.07 6.94
C VAL A 3 14.85 -0.05 6.51
N PHE A 4 15.17 1.24 6.60
CA PHE A 4 14.28 2.28 6.11
C PHE A 4 15.04 3.41 5.40
N HIS A 5 14.37 4.06 4.45
CA HIS A 5 14.87 5.19 3.69
C HIS A 5 13.86 6.34 3.73
N CYS A 6 14.22 7.41 4.43
CA CYS A 6 13.42 8.64 4.49
C CYS A 6 13.66 9.51 3.26
N GLY A 7 12.60 9.85 2.51
CA GLY A 7 12.66 10.82 1.43
C GLY A 7 11.75 10.50 0.25
N ASN A 8 12.03 11.15 -0.89
CA ASN A 8 11.30 10.93 -2.13
C ASN A 8 11.46 9.47 -2.61
N VAL A 9 10.35 8.79 -2.85
CA VAL A 9 10.33 7.36 -3.18
C VAL A 9 11.06 7.05 -4.48
N ILE A 10 11.01 7.94 -5.48
CA ILE A 10 11.72 7.77 -6.75
C ILE A 10 13.23 7.76 -6.52
N GLU A 11 13.74 8.76 -5.79
CA GLU A 11 15.16 8.89 -5.47
C GLU A 11 15.66 7.74 -4.59
N GLN A 12 14.87 7.35 -3.57
CA GLN A 12 15.29 6.27 -2.68
C GLN A 12 15.26 4.91 -3.39
N CYS A 13 14.28 4.64 -4.27
CA CYS A 13 14.26 3.42 -5.09
C CYS A 13 15.50 3.31 -6.00
N GLN A 14 16.02 4.42 -6.52
CA GLN A 14 17.27 4.41 -7.30
C GLN A 14 18.48 3.99 -6.47
N LYS A 15 18.51 4.30 -5.17
CA LYS A 15 19.58 3.88 -4.25
C LYS A 15 19.49 2.40 -3.88
N LEU A 16 18.34 1.77 -4.08
CA LEU A 16 18.12 0.34 -3.85
C LEU A 16 18.54 -0.52 -5.05
N LYS A 17 19.09 0.07 -6.12
CA LYS A 17 19.60 -0.67 -7.27
C LYS A 17 20.55 -1.80 -6.86
N GLY A 18 20.33 -2.97 -7.44
CA GLY A 18 21.05 -4.20 -7.08
C GLY A 18 20.37 -5.03 -5.99
N LYS A 19 19.35 -4.51 -5.30
CA LYS A 19 18.46 -5.29 -4.44
C LYS A 19 17.29 -5.87 -5.25
N LYS A 20 16.75 -6.98 -4.76
CA LYS A 20 15.58 -7.66 -5.32
C LYS A 20 14.61 -7.99 -4.19
N PHE A 21 13.33 -7.82 -4.47
CA PHE A 21 12.24 -8.03 -3.52
C PHE A 21 11.22 -9.01 -4.10
N ASP A 22 10.80 -9.95 -3.27
CA ASP A 22 9.79 -10.97 -3.58
C ASP A 22 8.37 -10.44 -3.33
N ILE A 23 8.24 -9.44 -2.46
CA ILE A 23 6.97 -8.77 -2.16
C ILE A 23 7.18 -7.26 -2.25
N LEU A 24 6.32 -6.59 -3.02
CA LEU A 24 6.19 -5.13 -3.04
C LEU A 24 4.82 -4.75 -2.48
N ILE A 25 4.79 -3.95 -1.41
CA ILE A 25 3.58 -3.32 -0.89
C ILE A 25 3.69 -1.83 -1.14
N ALA A 26 2.66 -1.20 -1.69
CA ALA A 26 2.62 0.26 -1.85
C ALA A 26 1.32 0.84 -1.34
N ASP A 27 1.42 1.97 -0.64
CA ASP A 27 0.28 2.81 -0.27
C ASP A 27 0.41 4.24 -0.82
N PRO A 28 0.22 4.45 -2.14
CA PRO A 28 0.47 5.74 -2.74
C PRO A 28 -0.44 6.84 -2.17
N PRO A 29 0.07 8.07 -2.02
CA PRO A 29 -0.73 9.23 -1.64
C PRO A 29 -1.58 9.67 -2.83
N TRP A 30 -2.63 8.92 -3.13
CA TRP A 30 -3.47 9.10 -4.31
C TRP A 30 -3.95 10.54 -4.48
N TRP A 31 -3.91 11.02 -5.71
CA TRP A 31 -4.53 12.28 -6.07
C TRP A 31 -6.02 12.27 -5.73
N ASN A 32 -6.46 13.31 -5.01
CA ASN A 32 -7.85 13.48 -4.62
C ASN A 32 -8.25 14.96 -4.67
N LYS A 33 -9.25 15.27 -5.50
CA LYS A 33 -9.77 16.64 -5.69
C LYS A 33 -10.22 17.30 -4.38
N TYR A 34 -10.72 16.53 -3.41
CA TYR A 34 -11.10 17.04 -2.09
C TYR A 34 -9.88 17.44 -1.27
N ILE A 35 -8.87 16.57 -1.19
CA ILE A 35 -7.63 16.85 -0.44
C ILE A 35 -6.87 18.03 -1.06
N ARG A 36 -6.93 18.22 -2.39
CA ARG A 36 -6.41 19.42 -3.05
C ARG A 36 -7.08 20.71 -2.56
N ARG A 37 -8.42 20.71 -2.48
CA ARG A 37 -9.16 21.87 -1.96
C ARG A 37 -8.81 22.16 -0.50
N LEU A 38 -8.61 21.10 0.29
CA LEU A 38 -8.17 21.22 1.67
C LEU A 38 -6.75 21.83 1.74
N LYS A 39 -5.82 21.38 0.89
CA LYS A 39 -4.47 21.95 0.79
C LYS A 39 -4.50 23.45 0.46
N CYS A 40 -5.31 23.86 -0.52
CA CYS A 40 -5.46 25.27 -0.87
C CYS A 40 -6.05 26.11 0.28
N ALA A 41 -6.85 25.50 1.17
CA ALA A 41 -7.44 26.19 2.31
C ALA A 41 -6.53 26.19 3.55
N ASN A 42 -5.74 25.12 3.75
CA ASN A 42 -4.81 24.99 4.87
C ASN A 42 -3.74 23.93 4.55
N ASP A 43 -2.52 24.38 4.29
CA ASP A 43 -1.41 23.52 3.85
C ASP A 43 -1.04 22.45 4.90
N LYS A 44 -1.23 22.75 6.20
CA LYS A 44 -0.95 21.83 7.32
C LYS A 44 -1.90 20.63 7.42
N LEU A 45 -3.06 20.69 6.76
CA LEU A 45 -4.08 19.63 6.82
C LEU A 45 -3.99 18.63 5.66
N SER A 46 -3.01 18.77 4.75
CA SER A 46 -2.90 17.95 3.55
C SER A 46 -1.55 17.23 3.46
N TYR A 47 -1.55 16.03 2.89
CA TYR A 47 -0.33 15.33 2.50
C TYR A 47 0.01 15.64 1.04
N SER A 48 1.30 15.56 0.67
CA SER A 48 1.73 15.67 -0.72
C SER A 48 1.18 14.51 -1.53
N MET A 49 0.10 14.77 -2.27
CA MET A 49 -0.49 13.81 -3.19
C MET A 49 0.39 13.64 -4.43
N MET A 50 0.31 12.48 -5.07
CA MET A 50 0.98 12.18 -6.33
C MET A 50 -0.02 11.95 -7.45
N TYR A 51 0.34 12.39 -8.66
CA TYR A 51 -0.39 11.99 -9.86
C TYR A 51 -0.12 10.52 -10.19
N ASN A 52 -1.03 9.91 -10.93
CA ASN A 52 -0.92 8.49 -11.27
C ASN A 52 0.31 8.21 -12.15
N GLU A 53 0.68 9.18 -13.00
CA GLU A 53 1.87 9.18 -13.84
C GLU A 53 3.15 9.22 -13.01
N ASP A 54 3.18 10.02 -11.93
CA ASP A 54 4.31 10.08 -11.02
C ASP A 54 4.50 8.74 -10.30
N ILE A 55 3.41 8.14 -9.83
CA ILE A 55 3.43 6.80 -9.20
C ILE A 55 3.93 5.74 -10.20
N ALA A 56 3.44 5.78 -11.43
CA ALA A 56 3.87 4.86 -12.48
C ALA A 56 5.35 5.03 -12.89
N SER A 57 5.93 6.21 -12.67
CA SER A 57 7.34 6.51 -12.96
C SER A 57 8.34 6.00 -11.91
N ILE A 58 7.85 5.53 -10.75
CA ILE A 58 8.72 4.97 -9.71
C ILE A 58 9.48 3.77 -10.30
N PRO A 59 10.83 3.73 -10.22
CA PRO A 59 11.65 2.74 -10.91
C PRO A 59 11.70 1.40 -10.16
N VAL A 60 10.54 0.82 -9.84
CA VAL A 60 10.48 -0.45 -9.09
C VAL A 60 10.78 -1.66 -9.95
N LYS A 61 10.64 -1.58 -11.28
CA LYS A 61 10.82 -2.72 -12.20
C LYS A 61 12.18 -3.42 -11.99
N GLU A 62 13.24 -2.64 -11.76
CA GLU A 62 14.59 -3.17 -11.49
C GLU A 62 14.73 -3.77 -10.08
N LEU A 63 13.80 -3.48 -9.17
CA LEU A 63 13.78 -3.96 -7.78
C LEU A 63 12.91 -5.22 -7.59
N LEU A 64 12.03 -5.55 -8.54
CA LEU A 64 11.22 -6.78 -8.50
C LEU A 64 12.10 -8.00 -8.81
N SER A 65 11.96 -9.07 -8.02
CA SER A 65 12.54 -10.38 -8.33
C SER A 65 11.85 -11.02 -9.54
N GLU A 66 12.39 -12.13 -10.04
CA GLU A 66 11.78 -12.88 -11.16
C GLU A 66 10.37 -13.38 -10.83
N ASN A 67 10.13 -13.69 -9.55
CA ASN A 67 8.86 -14.17 -9.01
C ASN A 67 8.44 -13.26 -7.86
N CYS A 68 7.70 -12.20 -8.19
CA CYS A 68 7.38 -11.12 -7.25
C CYS A 68 5.87 -10.93 -7.13
N LEU A 69 5.37 -10.79 -5.91
CA LEU A 69 4.00 -10.42 -5.61
C LEU A 69 3.90 -8.93 -5.30
N VAL A 70 3.03 -8.21 -6.00
CA VAL A 70 2.84 -6.78 -5.84
C VAL A 70 1.44 -6.49 -5.32
N ALA A 71 1.35 -5.73 -4.23
CA ALA A 71 0.10 -5.32 -3.61
C ALA A 71 0.03 -3.79 -3.50
N VAL A 72 -1.00 -3.19 -4.08
CA VAL A 72 -1.20 -1.73 -4.04
C VAL A 72 -2.52 -1.41 -3.35
N TRP A 73 -2.42 -0.69 -2.23
CA TRP A 73 -3.59 -0.09 -1.60
C TRP A 73 -4.18 0.97 -2.51
N CYS A 74 -5.48 0.87 -2.80
CA CYS A 74 -6.16 1.76 -3.72
C CYS A 74 -7.51 2.23 -3.18
N THR A 75 -7.79 3.51 -3.41
CA THR A 75 -9.08 4.13 -3.07
C THR A 75 -10.23 3.55 -3.90
N ASN A 76 -11.47 3.97 -3.59
CA ASN A 76 -12.65 3.65 -4.40
C ASN A 76 -12.81 4.49 -5.67
N ALA A 77 -11.90 5.42 -5.96
CA ALA A 77 -11.99 6.23 -7.16
C ALA A 77 -11.64 5.40 -8.41
N GLN A 78 -12.57 5.33 -9.38
CA GLN A 78 -12.38 4.55 -10.60
C GLN A 78 -11.11 4.94 -11.36
N SER A 79 -10.78 6.24 -11.41
CA SER A 79 -9.55 6.74 -12.03
C SER A 79 -8.27 6.14 -11.43
N ASN A 80 -8.26 5.89 -10.12
CA ASN A 80 -7.09 5.33 -9.44
C ASN A 80 -7.03 3.81 -9.64
N ILE A 81 -8.19 3.16 -9.65
CA ILE A 81 -8.30 1.72 -9.95
C ILE A 81 -7.80 1.44 -11.37
N ASP A 82 -8.28 2.22 -12.34
CA ASP A 82 -7.88 2.10 -13.75
C ASP A 82 -6.40 2.43 -13.92
N ALA A 83 -5.89 3.46 -13.23
CA ALA A 83 -4.48 3.80 -13.28
C ALA A 83 -3.58 2.67 -12.73
N VAL A 84 -3.97 2.00 -11.64
CA VAL A 84 -3.18 0.86 -11.14
C VAL A 84 -3.09 -0.23 -12.20
N LYS A 85 -4.24 -0.62 -12.78
CA LYS A 85 -4.33 -1.76 -13.72
C LYS A 85 -3.74 -1.45 -15.09
N ASN A 86 -3.96 -0.24 -15.61
CA ASN A 86 -3.71 0.09 -17.02
C ASN A 86 -2.49 1.00 -17.23
N LEU A 87 -1.91 1.57 -16.16
CA LEU A 87 -0.76 2.47 -16.25
C LEU A 87 0.40 2.02 -15.34
N ILE A 88 0.15 1.93 -14.03
CA ILE A 88 1.18 1.67 -13.02
C ILE A 88 1.73 0.25 -13.16
N PHE A 89 0.87 -0.77 -13.14
CA PHE A 89 1.28 -2.16 -13.30
C PHE A 89 2.03 -2.40 -14.62
N PRO A 90 1.51 -1.98 -15.80
CA PRO A 90 2.24 -2.10 -17.06
C PRO A 90 3.63 -1.42 -17.05
N LYS A 91 3.75 -0.22 -16.47
CA LYS A 91 5.04 0.49 -16.37
C LYS A 91 6.02 -0.23 -15.44
N TRP A 92 5.52 -0.83 -14.37
CA TRP A 92 6.31 -1.61 -13.43
C TRP A 92 6.64 -3.02 -13.95
N GLY A 93 6.03 -3.45 -15.06
CA GLY A 93 6.19 -4.80 -15.59
C GLY A 93 5.42 -5.85 -14.81
N VAL A 94 4.32 -5.45 -14.18
CA VAL A 94 3.46 -6.28 -13.31
C VAL A 94 2.20 -6.66 -14.07
N GLU A 95 1.83 -7.94 -13.99
CA GLU A 95 0.56 -8.46 -14.49
C GLU A 95 -0.51 -8.36 -13.39
N TYR A 96 -1.69 -7.82 -13.69
CA TYR A 96 -2.81 -7.81 -12.75
C TYR A 96 -3.37 -9.23 -12.52
N ILE A 97 -3.67 -9.57 -11.26
CA ILE A 97 -4.26 -10.87 -10.88
C ILE A 97 -5.70 -10.70 -10.40
N THR A 98 -5.87 -10.00 -9.28
CA THR A 98 -7.16 -9.86 -8.62
C THR A 98 -7.20 -8.60 -7.74
N THR A 99 -8.39 -8.31 -7.21
CA THR A 99 -8.61 -7.22 -6.26
C THR A 99 -9.20 -7.80 -4.99
N TRP A 100 -8.50 -7.61 -3.87
CA TRP A 100 -9.03 -7.87 -2.54
C TRP A 100 -9.62 -6.61 -1.92
N TYR A 101 -10.37 -6.78 -0.84
CA TYR A 101 -11.05 -5.70 -0.16
C TYR A 101 -10.70 -5.68 1.32
N TRP A 102 -10.47 -4.50 1.88
CA TRP A 102 -10.42 -4.30 3.32
C TRP A 102 -11.72 -3.66 3.78
N LEU A 103 -12.60 -4.44 4.41
CA LEU A 103 -13.84 -3.96 5.02
C LEU A 103 -13.57 -3.45 6.43
N LYS A 104 -14.01 -2.23 6.68
CA LYS A 104 -13.86 -1.52 7.94
C LYS A 104 -15.14 -1.67 8.76
N LEU A 105 -15.00 -2.22 9.96
CA LEU A 105 -16.10 -2.40 10.90
C LEU A 105 -15.94 -1.51 12.13
N THR A 106 -17.04 -1.25 12.82
CA THR A 106 -17.06 -0.75 14.20
C THR A 106 -16.74 -1.90 15.17
N VAL A 107 -16.51 -1.57 16.44
CA VAL A 107 -16.37 -2.57 17.52
C VAL A 107 -17.59 -3.47 17.67
N ASP A 108 -18.77 -2.98 17.27
CA ASP A 108 -20.03 -3.74 17.24
C ASP A 108 -20.21 -4.58 15.96
N LEU A 109 -19.14 -4.77 15.18
CA LEU A 109 -19.10 -5.54 13.93
C LEU A 109 -20.03 -4.99 12.82
N LYS A 110 -20.35 -3.69 12.86
CA LYS A 110 -21.15 -3.03 11.81
C LYS A 110 -20.23 -2.28 10.85
N PRO A 111 -20.54 -2.20 9.54
CA PRO A 111 -19.79 -1.35 8.62
C PRO A 111 -19.72 0.10 9.13
N VAL A 112 -18.53 0.71 9.03
CA VAL A 112 -18.31 2.10 9.53
C VAL A 112 -19.17 3.15 8.80
N CYS A 113 -19.69 2.82 7.63
CA CYS A 113 -20.77 3.54 6.99
C CYS A 113 -21.61 2.58 6.14
N ALA A 114 -22.82 2.98 5.77
CA ALA A 114 -23.66 2.20 4.87
C ALA A 114 -22.94 1.96 3.53
N PHE A 115 -23.13 0.76 2.96
CA PHE A 115 -22.77 0.50 1.57
C PHE A 115 -23.67 1.35 0.69
N GLY A 116 -23.06 2.18 -0.17
CA GLY A 116 -23.80 3.23 -0.85
C GLY A 116 -24.08 2.93 -2.31
N SER A 117 -25.35 2.97 -2.69
CA SER A 117 -25.82 3.80 -3.82
C SER A 117 -26.23 5.17 -3.24
N GLY A 118 -25.43 6.22 -3.51
CA GLY A 118 -25.70 7.61 -3.05
C GLY A 118 -24.77 8.14 -1.95
N CYS A 119 -24.01 7.30 -1.25
CA CYS A 119 -22.93 7.76 -0.34
C CYS A 119 -21.61 7.97 -1.10
N LYS A 120 -20.93 9.10 -0.84
CA LYS A 120 -19.59 9.40 -1.41
C LYS A 120 -18.45 8.59 -0.78
N LYS A 121 -18.71 7.93 0.36
CA LYS A 121 -17.74 7.10 1.09
C LYS A 121 -18.23 5.65 1.10
N GLN A 122 -17.28 4.72 1.02
CA GLN A 122 -17.52 3.29 1.13
C GLN A 122 -16.84 2.77 2.40
N PRO A 123 -17.39 1.75 3.08
CA PRO A 123 -16.81 1.20 4.30
C PRO A 123 -15.61 0.29 4.01
N PHE A 124 -15.06 0.31 2.79
CA PHE A 124 -13.95 -0.54 2.40
C PHE A 124 -12.93 0.17 1.52
N GLU A 125 -11.72 -0.36 1.47
CA GLU A 125 -10.66 -0.01 0.51
C GLU A 125 -10.26 -1.24 -0.31
N ARG A 126 -9.51 -1.04 -1.40
CA ARG A 126 -9.03 -2.12 -2.27
C ARG A 126 -7.56 -2.39 -2.04
N VAL A 127 -7.19 -3.66 -2.17
CA VAL A 127 -5.81 -4.08 -2.41
C VAL A 127 -5.77 -4.70 -3.79
N ILE A 128 -5.16 -4.00 -4.74
CA ILE A 128 -5.02 -4.50 -6.11
C ILE A 128 -3.74 -5.33 -6.16
N LEU A 129 -3.86 -6.60 -6.53
CA LEU A 129 -2.77 -7.55 -6.59
C LEU A 129 -2.30 -7.77 -8.02
N GLY A 130 -0.99 -7.84 -8.19
CA GLY A 130 -0.33 -8.23 -9.42
C GLY A 130 0.92 -9.06 -9.18
N LYS A 131 1.48 -9.66 -10.23
CA LYS A 131 2.69 -10.48 -10.17
C LYS A 131 3.71 -10.13 -11.24
N VAL A 132 4.94 -10.52 -10.96
CA VAL A 132 5.98 -10.79 -11.95
C VAL A 132 6.30 -12.29 -11.88
N GLY A 133 6.38 -12.94 -13.05
CA GLY A 133 6.68 -14.36 -13.14
C GLY A 133 5.65 -15.25 -12.42
N ASN A 134 6.14 -16.22 -11.66
CA ASN A 134 5.33 -17.26 -11.04
C ASN A 134 5.20 -17.07 -9.51
N VAL A 135 3.97 -16.83 -9.07
CA VAL A 135 3.57 -16.83 -7.65
C VAL A 135 2.57 -17.96 -7.42
N LYS A 136 2.38 -18.38 -6.16
CA LYS A 136 1.38 -19.39 -5.83
C LYS A 136 -0.03 -18.85 -6.07
N ASP A 137 -0.99 -19.77 -6.15
CA ASP A 137 -2.37 -19.45 -6.48
C ASP A 137 -3.00 -18.48 -5.47
N ILE A 138 -3.50 -17.35 -5.97
CA ILE A 138 -4.05 -16.27 -5.16
C ILE A 138 -5.58 -16.34 -5.23
N PRO A 139 -6.29 -16.42 -4.09
CA PRO A 139 -7.75 -16.40 -4.06
C PRO A 139 -8.30 -15.16 -4.76
N HIS A 140 -9.21 -15.33 -5.73
CA HIS A 140 -9.79 -14.20 -6.44
C HIS A 140 -10.64 -13.31 -5.52
N SER A 141 -11.37 -13.89 -4.57
CA SER A 141 -12.32 -13.20 -3.71
C SER A 141 -11.90 -13.33 -2.25
N LYS A 142 -11.01 -12.42 -1.79
CA LYS A 142 -10.62 -12.32 -0.38
C LYS A 142 -11.00 -10.96 0.19
N MET A 143 -11.49 -10.99 1.42
CA MET A 143 -11.82 -9.81 2.20
C MET A 143 -11.04 -9.84 3.52
N ILE A 144 -10.30 -8.77 3.78
CA ILE A 144 -9.69 -8.47 5.06
C ILE A 144 -10.73 -7.68 5.84
N VAL A 145 -11.00 -8.06 7.08
CA VAL A 145 -12.00 -7.41 7.93
C VAL A 145 -11.32 -6.97 9.21
N SER A 146 -11.39 -5.69 9.56
CA SER A 146 -10.88 -5.21 10.84
C SER A 146 -11.56 -3.93 11.30
N VAL A 147 -11.40 -3.62 12.58
CA VAL A 147 -11.71 -2.30 13.13
C VAL A 147 -10.54 -1.37 12.78
N PRO A 148 -10.77 -0.24 12.10
CA PRO A 148 -9.69 0.68 11.74
C PRO A 148 -9.09 1.31 13.00
N SER A 149 -7.78 1.53 12.97
CA SER A 149 -7.08 2.26 14.02
C SER A 149 -7.57 3.71 14.11
N ALA A 150 -7.50 4.30 15.30
CA ALA A 150 -7.72 5.73 15.49
C ALA A 150 -6.70 6.60 14.72
N LEU A 151 -5.55 6.02 14.35
CA LEU A 151 -4.54 6.68 13.53
C LEU A 151 -5.01 6.82 12.08
N HIS A 152 -4.94 8.05 11.57
CA HIS A 152 -5.40 8.35 10.22
C HIS A 152 -4.64 7.56 9.15
N SER A 153 -5.39 6.86 8.29
CA SER A 153 -4.88 6.05 7.17
C SER A 153 -3.95 4.91 7.59
N HIS A 154 -4.12 4.37 8.80
CA HIS A 154 -3.43 3.16 9.25
C HIS A 154 -4.16 1.91 8.76
N LYS A 155 -3.56 1.27 7.74
CA LYS A 155 -4.04 0.03 7.11
C LYS A 155 -3.49 -1.19 7.83
N PRO A 156 -4.22 -2.31 7.85
CA PRO A 156 -3.71 -3.56 8.38
C PRO A 156 -2.46 -4.00 7.60
N PRO A 157 -1.42 -4.51 8.27
CA PRO A 157 -0.24 -5.01 7.60
C PRO A 157 -0.60 -6.19 6.70
N LEU A 158 -0.04 -6.22 5.49
CA LEU A 158 -0.33 -7.26 4.51
C LEU A 158 0.70 -8.38 4.48
N LEU A 159 1.86 -8.22 5.14
CA LEU A 159 2.99 -9.14 5.00
C LEU A 159 2.63 -10.60 5.34
N ASP A 160 2.00 -10.84 6.49
CA ASP A 160 1.61 -12.19 6.91
C ASP A 160 0.50 -12.78 6.03
N ILE A 161 -0.29 -11.91 5.40
CA ILE A 161 -1.37 -12.32 4.49
C ILE A 161 -0.82 -12.68 3.11
N LEU A 162 0.24 -12.00 2.65
CA LEU A 162 0.83 -12.14 1.32
C LEU A 162 1.96 -13.17 1.26
N SER A 163 2.74 -13.32 2.34
CA SER A 163 3.90 -14.23 2.39
C SER A 163 3.60 -15.70 2.07
N PRO A 164 2.41 -16.27 2.35
CA PRO A 164 2.12 -17.65 1.96
C PRO A 164 2.06 -17.84 0.43
N PHE A 165 1.88 -16.77 -0.34
CA PHE A 165 1.71 -16.80 -1.79
C PHE A 165 3.00 -16.62 -2.58
N VAL A 166 4.13 -16.35 -1.91
CA VAL A 166 5.44 -16.36 -2.55
C VAL A 166 6.13 -17.72 -2.37
N ASN A 167 7.01 -18.06 -3.31
CA ASN A 167 7.75 -19.33 -3.31
C ASN A 167 9.06 -19.26 -2.51
N THR A 168 9.52 -18.05 -2.18
CA THR A 168 10.80 -17.81 -1.51
C THR A 168 10.64 -17.90 0.01
N GLU A 169 11.41 -18.79 0.65
CA GLU A 169 11.58 -18.77 2.10
C GLU A 169 12.35 -17.51 2.52
N ASN A 170 11.95 -16.86 3.61
CA ASN A 170 12.53 -15.58 4.06
C ASN A 170 12.45 -14.46 3.00
N SER A 171 11.29 -14.35 2.34
CA SER A 171 10.99 -13.37 1.30
C SER A 171 11.39 -11.93 1.70
N GLN A 172 12.08 -11.24 0.80
CA GLN A 172 12.44 -9.84 0.98
C GLN A 172 11.27 -8.93 0.60
N THR A 173 10.86 -8.05 1.51
CA THR A 173 9.72 -7.14 1.28
C THR A 173 10.19 -5.70 1.14
N LEU A 174 9.66 -5.02 0.12
CA LEU A 174 9.76 -3.57 -0.05
C LEU A 174 8.40 -2.94 0.22
N GLU A 175 8.34 -1.99 1.15
CA GLU A 175 7.15 -1.18 1.40
C GLU A 175 7.39 0.25 0.93
N LEU A 176 6.58 0.72 -0.02
CA LEU A 176 6.60 2.10 -0.51
C LEU A 176 5.52 2.92 0.18
N PHE A 177 5.87 4.17 0.46
CA PHE A 177 5.05 5.13 1.22
C PHE A 177 4.77 4.69 2.66
N ALA A 178 5.73 3.96 3.24
CA ALA A 178 5.65 3.44 4.60
C ALA A 178 5.45 4.58 5.63
N ARG A 179 4.65 4.29 6.67
CA ARG A 179 4.35 5.20 7.79
C ARG A 179 4.85 4.68 9.14
N TYR A 180 5.23 3.42 9.17
CA TYR A 180 5.72 2.69 10.32
C TYR A 180 6.59 1.56 9.80
N LEU A 181 7.33 0.92 10.71
CA LEU A 181 8.29 -0.10 10.36
C LEU A 181 7.70 -1.47 10.67
N LEU A 182 7.80 -2.37 9.69
CA LEU A 182 7.46 -3.79 9.84
C LEU A 182 8.74 -4.64 9.88
N PRO A 183 8.73 -5.77 10.61
CA PRO A 183 9.83 -6.74 10.56
C PRO A 183 10.14 -7.18 9.12
N ASN A 184 11.42 -7.44 8.84
CA ASN A 184 11.90 -7.98 7.55
C ASN A 184 11.44 -7.19 6.32
N THR A 185 11.19 -5.89 6.50
CA THR A 185 10.71 -4.99 5.45
C THR A 185 11.71 -3.86 5.25
N THR A 186 12.03 -3.58 3.99
CA THR A 186 12.69 -2.33 3.58
C THR A 186 11.61 -1.27 3.38
N SER A 187 11.56 -0.27 4.25
CA SER A 187 10.51 0.77 4.26
C SER A 187 10.99 2.05 3.57
N VAL A 188 10.27 2.55 2.58
CA VAL A 188 10.65 3.75 1.81
C VAL A 188 9.52 4.77 1.81
N GLY A 189 9.82 6.03 2.13
CA GLY A 189 8.85 7.12 2.05
C GLY A 189 9.27 8.34 2.86
N PHE A 190 8.43 9.37 2.90
CA PHE A 190 8.69 10.55 3.72
C PHE A 190 8.43 10.32 5.22
N GLU A 191 7.62 9.31 5.57
CA GLU A 191 7.09 9.15 6.91
C GLU A 191 7.34 7.76 7.57
N PRO A 192 8.36 6.95 7.22
CA PRO A 192 8.48 5.58 7.74
C PRO A 192 8.60 5.49 9.27
N LEU A 193 9.00 6.59 9.94
CA LEU A 193 9.10 6.66 11.41
C LEU A 193 7.89 7.32 12.10
N LYS A 194 6.83 7.66 11.37
CA LYS A 194 5.72 8.48 11.90
C LYS A 194 4.99 7.83 13.07
N TRP A 195 4.85 6.50 13.07
CA TRP A 195 4.21 5.77 14.16
C TRP A 195 5.20 4.94 14.99
N GLN A 196 6.38 5.50 15.26
CA GLN A 196 7.41 4.86 16.09
C GLN A 196 7.51 5.50 17.49
N HIS A 197 6.52 6.30 17.91
CA HIS A 197 6.47 6.85 19.25
C HIS A 197 6.07 5.78 20.27
N ILE A 198 6.76 5.72 21.42
CA ILE A 198 6.57 4.69 22.44
C ILE A 198 5.12 4.59 22.95
N SER A 199 4.37 5.69 22.95
CA SER A 199 2.95 5.70 23.36
C SER A 199 2.02 4.89 22.44
N LEU A 200 2.52 4.39 21.30
CA LEU A 200 1.78 3.55 20.37
C LEU A 200 2.06 2.06 20.57
N PHE A 201 2.92 1.71 21.53
CA PHE A 201 3.34 0.34 21.80
C PHE A 201 3.00 -0.03 23.25
N GLU A 202 2.64 -1.30 23.44
CA GLU A 202 2.53 -1.91 24.75
C GLU A 202 3.79 -2.75 24.97
N GLU A 203 4.36 -2.65 26.17
CA GLU A 203 5.46 -3.51 26.58
C GLU A 203 4.91 -4.90 26.87
N ILE A 204 5.32 -5.89 26.08
CA ILE A 204 4.98 -7.29 26.33
C ILE A 204 5.98 -7.81 27.37
N THR A 205 5.51 -7.93 28.60
CA THR A 205 6.25 -8.54 29.73
C THR A 205 5.91 -10.01 29.87
#